data_AF-A0A954HXB7-F1
#
_entry.id   AF-A0A954HXB7-F1
#
_cell.length_a   1.000
_cell.length_b   1.000
_cell.length_c   1.000
_cell.angle_alpha   90.00
_cell.angle_beta   90.00
_cell.angle_gamma   90.00
#
_symmetry.space_group_name_H-M   'P 1'
#
loop_
_entity.id
_entity.type
_entity.pdbx_description
1 polymer ?
#
loop_
_entity_poly.entity_id
_entity_poly.type
_entity_poly.pdbx_seq_one_letter_code
_entity_poly.pdbx_strand_id
1 'polypeptide(L)'
;FHKAGELLEDFDTAVEVETLAQLLDFELSEDRYRVIRETIPVRSVSDLLTRLDAAERLFRVPVDSGSDDDEQETPVAEYEILSGLPDDSRVDNPPNVLVELEVFDRVADQPDKDAGAGDTDSAADAESADETDELGPRVELVAMESDLDEGVRLFLAAAGDLALPEKSEREELSSLQSEIRAFDWRIHQNPRWGARANRNNEQRRLEQSLSQWMNEPNPSLDGKSPIEAAKDANNLVRVAACVQKMDAVANRMNLNPKLQDVRSRLGIPAPSAMELDESQSVTTLPFLRLFRLQPERLTDQQVTEVVGRLSIIGHVRLMELFVEEMAKRPQADSLLSATKLHLMRATFARQNNDVERQAECFEAARNAVQNDKDAFRLRLEIDIRELSFRLDNPHDPQLRGLLAGLRDRYFRKIPEIAGIIRSELESSGCEHLLDVLDVPPHAGTQGGRLWTPGSGDAAETAGTGSRLWVPGQGQDG
;
A
#
# COMPACT_ATOMS: atom_id res chain seq x y z
N PHE A 1 27.80 15.41 -11.57
CA PHE A 1 26.92 15.04 -12.70
C PHE A 1 26.33 16.26 -13.40
N HIS A 2 25.92 17.33 -12.69
CA HIS A 2 25.45 18.60 -13.30
C HIS A 2 26.30 19.08 -14.48
N LYS A 3 27.62 19.21 -14.28
CA LYS A 3 28.52 19.66 -15.36
C LYS A 3 28.55 18.74 -16.57
N ALA A 4 28.34 17.43 -16.38
CA ALA A 4 28.28 16.49 -17.49
C ALA A 4 26.97 16.65 -18.28
N GLY A 5 25.85 16.92 -17.60
CA GLY A 5 24.57 17.23 -18.25
C GLY A 5 24.67 18.45 -19.18
N GLU A 6 25.36 19.52 -18.75
CA GLU A 6 25.57 20.72 -19.56
C GLU A 6 26.41 20.50 -20.83
N LEU A 7 27.22 19.45 -20.86
CA LEU A 7 28.14 19.16 -21.98
C LEU A 7 27.52 18.20 -23.02
N LEU A 8 26.35 17.63 -22.73
CA LEU A 8 25.67 16.68 -23.60
C LEU A 8 24.76 17.42 -24.59
N GLU A 9 24.86 17.03 -25.87
CA GLU A 9 24.02 17.60 -26.93
C GLU A 9 22.63 16.94 -27.01
N ASP A 10 22.54 15.65 -26.66
CA ASP A 10 21.27 14.92 -26.61
C ASP A 10 20.47 15.31 -25.36
N PHE A 11 19.32 15.94 -25.57
CA PHE A 11 18.46 16.44 -24.48
C PHE A 11 18.11 15.34 -23.48
N ASP A 12 17.69 14.16 -23.94
CA ASP A 12 17.25 13.09 -23.03
C ASP A 12 18.41 12.50 -22.24
N THR A 13 19.59 12.31 -22.84
CA THR A 13 20.79 11.87 -22.12
C THR A 13 21.25 12.94 -21.13
N ALA A 14 21.15 14.23 -21.47
CA ALA A 14 21.43 15.32 -20.54
C ALA A 14 20.47 15.29 -19.35
N VAL A 15 19.17 15.04 -19.59
CA VAL A 15 18.16 14.86 -18.54
C VAL A 15 18.48 13.65 -17.66
N GLU A 16 18.82 12.48 -18.23
CA GLU A 16 19.19 11.29 -17.46
C GLU A 16 20.34 11.57 -16.47
N VAL A 17 21.39 12.25 -16.95
CA VAL A 17 22.57 12.59 -16.15
C VAL A 17 22.25 13.65 -15.09
N GLU A 18 21.44 14.64 -15.45
CA GLU A 18 20.98 15.68 -14.53
C GLU A 18 20.05 15.11 -13.45
N THR A 19 19.18 14.15 -13.78
CA THR A 19 18.33 13.45 -12.79
C THR A 19 19.19 12.75 -11.74
N LEU A 20 20.25 12.05 -12.15
CA LEU A 20 21.18 11.43 -11.21
C LEU A 20 21.89 12.47 -10.33
N ALA A 21 22.23 13.62 -10.88
CA ALA A 21 22.82 14.72 -10.13
C ALA A 21 21.85 15.23 -9.04
N GLN A 22 20.61 15.52 -9.43
CA GLN A 22 19.60 16.04 -8.52
C GLN A 22 19.16 15.02 -7.46
N LEU A 23 19.16 13.72 -7.78
CA LEU A 23 18.90 12.66 -6.81
C LEU A 23 20.03 12.57 -5.76
N LEU A 24 21.29 12.71 -6.18
CA LEU A 24 22.42 12.73 -5.23
C LEU A 24 22.37 13.98 -4.34
N ASP A 25 22.11 15.14 -4.91
CA ASP A 25 21.97 16.39 -4.13
C ASP A 25 20.80 16.31 -3.15
N PHE A 26 19.69 15.70 -3.58
CA PHE A 26 18.52 15.45 -2.74
C PHE A 26 18.87 14.55 -1.55
N GLU A 27 19.55 13.43 -1.75
CA GLU A 27 19.96 12.54 -0.66
C GLU A 27 20.96 13.20 0.30
N LEU A 28 21.81 14.11 -0.20
CA LEU A 28 22.81 14.83 0.58
C LEU A 28 22.30 16.14 1.20
N SER A 29 21.03 16.50 0.98
CA SER A 29 20.46 17.76 1.46
C SER A 29 20.38 17.80 3.00
N GLU A 30 20.79 18.93 3.58
CA GLU A 30 20.60 19.23 5.01
C GLU A 30 19.20 19.79 5.30
N ASP A 31 18.46 20.22 4.28
CA ASP A 31 17.09 20.72 4.42
C ASP A 31 16.11 19.56 4.59
N ARG A 32 15.78 19.27 5.85
CA ARG A 32 14.96 18.14 6.26
C ARG A 32 13.90 18.59 7.26
N TYR A 33 12.72 17.99 7.17
CA TYR A 33 11.72 18.02 8.24
C TYR A 33 11.78 16.72 9.03
N ARG A 34 11.32 16.78 10.27
CA ARG A 34 11.41 15.68 11.23
C ARG A 34 10.06 15.04 11.48
N VAL A 35 10.08 13.73 11.67
CA VAL A 35 9.00 12.97 12.29
C VAL A 35 9.42 12.75 13.74
N ILE A 36 8.60 13.27 14.65
CA ILE A 36 8.86 13.28 16.08
C ILE A 36 7.85 12.36 16.75
N ARG A 37 8.35 11.57 17.71
CA ARG A 37 7.53 10.89 18.70
C ARG A 37 7.56 11.69 20.00
N GLU A 38 6.39 11.96 20.56
CA GLU A 38 6.26 12.46 21.94
C GLU A 38 5.59 11.41 22.81
N THR A 39 6.33 10.93 23.82
CA THR A 39 5.85 9.96 24.79
C THR A 39 5.34 10.68 26.01
N ILE A 40 4.08 10.48 26.38
CA ILE A 40 3.44 11.13 27.53
C ILE A 40 2.93 10.06 28.50
N PRO A 41 3.46 9.98 29.73
CA PRO A 41 2.95 9.07 30.74
C PRO A 41 1.50 9.40 31.12
N VAL A 42 0.70 8.37 31.40
CA VAL A 42 -0.71 8.53 31.78
C VAL A 42 -1.04 7.79 33.07
N ARG A 43 -2.03 8.28 33.82
CA ARG A 43 -2.38 7.72 35.14
C ARG A 43 -3.24 6.46 35.08
N SER A 44 -4.09 6.35 34.07
CA SER A 44 -5.10 5.31 33.93
C SER A 44 -5.47 5.14 32.46
N VAL A 45 -5.15 4.00 31.87
CA VAL A 45 -5.44 3.69 30.47
C VAL A 45 -6.94 3.55 30.23
N SER A 46 -7.66 2.82 31.09
CA SER A 46 -9.10 2.62 30.91
C SER A 46 -9.92 3.92 30.95
N ASP A 47 -9.56 4.83 31.87
CA ASP A 47 -10.21 6.15 31.94
C ASP A 47 -9.82 7.02 30.75
N LEU A 48 -8.56 6.91 30.29
CA LEU A 48 -8.08 7.64 29.13
C LEU A 48 -8.85 7.23 27.88
N LEU A 49 -8.93 5.93 27.57
CA LEU A 49 -9.66 5.43 26.40
C LEU A 49 -11.11 5.92 26.38
N THR A 50 -11.78 5.93 27.54
CA THR A 50 -13.14 6.47 27.67
C THR A 50 -13.22 7.96 27.30
N ARG A 51 -12.21 8.76 27.67
CA ARG A 51 -12.15 10.19 27.31
C ARG A 51 -11.77 10.41 25.85
N LEU A 52 -10.84 9.62 25.30
CA LEU A 52 -10.45 9.72 23.90
C LEU A 52 -11.63 9.33 22.99
N ASP A 53 -12.36 8.27 23.30
CA ASP A 53 -13.56 7.82 22.56
C ASP A 53 -14.69 8.87 22.58
N ALA A 54 -14.72 9.76 23.58
CA ALA A 54 -15.69 10.84 23.69
C ALA A 54 -15.27 12.13 22.95
N ALA A 55 -14.02 12.22 22.48
CA ALA A 55 -13.48 13.42 21.85
C ALA A 55 -13.72 13.44 20.33
N GLU A 56 -14.34 14.50 19.83
CA GLU A 56 -14.82 14.55 18.43
C GLU A 56 -13.72 14.50 17.35
N ARG A 57 -12.47 14.85 17.70
CA ARG A 57 -11.33 14.90 16.77
C ARG A 57 -10.35 13.73 16.94
N LEU A 58 -10.64 12.81 17.85
CA LEU A 58 -9.84 11.60 18.05
C LEU A 58 -10.63 10.42 17.53
N PHE A 59 -10.13 9.80 16.47
CA PHE A 59 -10.82 8.71 15.81
C PHE A 59 -10.09 7.41 16.08
N ARG A 60 -10.76 6.43 16.67
CA ARG A 60 -10.17 5.13 16.97
C ARG A 60 -9.98 4.31 15.69
N VAL A 61 -8.78 3.79 15.49
CA VAL A 61 -8.41 2.95 14.35
C VAL A 61 -8.25 1.49 14.82
N PRO A 62 -8.56 0.48 13.98
CA PRO A 62 -8.27 -0.91 14.32
C PRO A 62 -6.77 -1.10 14.54
N VAL A 63 -6.40 -1.67 15.70
CA VAL A 63 -5.01 -2.05 15.99
C VAL A 63 -4.63 -3.21 15.08
N ASP A 64 -3.55 -3.07 14.32
CA ASP A 64 -3.03 -4.16 13.51
C ASP A 64 -2.29 -5.15 14.43
N SER A 65 -2.97 -6.22 14.84
CA SER A 65 -2.38 -7.28 15.66
C SER A 65 -1.50 -8.25 14.85
N GLY A 66 -1.11 -7.89 13.62
CA GLY A 66 -0.50 -8.77 12.63
C GLY A 66 1.03 -8.83 12.62
N SER A 67 1.74 -8.02 13.40
CA SER A 67 3.20 -8.15 13.51
C SER A 67 3.54 -9.30 14.45
N ASP A 68 3.85 -10.47 13.89
CA ASP A 68 4.46 -11.62 14.60
C ASP A 68 5.89 -11.31 15.12
N ASP A 69 6.30 -10.04 15.20
CA ASP A 69 7.52 -9.62 15.89
C ASP A 69 7.23 -9.68 17.40
N ASP A 70 7.55 -10.83 18.00
CA ASP A 70 7.46 -11.09 19.45
C ASP A 70 8.24 -10.08 20.31
N GLU A 71 9.01 -9.17 19.70
CA GLU A 71 9.87 -8.17 20.35
C GLU A 71 9.21 -6.78 20.52
N GLN A 72 8.08 -6.47 19.87
CA GLN A 72 7.42 -5.16 19.99
C GLN A 72 6.19 -5.21 20.91
N GLU A 73 6.11 -4.24 21.83
CA GLU A 73 4.92 -4.04 22.67
C GLU A 73 3.72 -3.67 21.80
N THR A 74 2.62 -4.41 21.90
CA THR A 74 1.41 -4.11 21.13
C THR A 74 0.58 -3.02 21.83
N PRO A 75 0.19 -1.94 21.14
CA PRO A 75 -0.67 -0.93 21.74
C PRO A 75 -2.06 -1.51 22.06
N VAL A 76 -2.66 -1.06 23.17
CA VAL A 76 -4.03 -1.46 23.53
C VAL A 76 -5.09 -0.73 22.71
N ALA A 77 -4.73 0.40 22.11
CA ALA A 77 -5.57 1.17 21.19
C ALA A 77 -4.74 2.13 20.34
N GLU A 78 -5.24 2.39 19.14
CA GLU A 78 -4.71 3.38 18.21
C GLU A 78 -5.77 4.43 17.88
N TYR A 79 -5.34 5.68 17.77
CA TYR A 79 -6.18 6.82 17.41
C TYR A 79 -5.49 7.71 16.38
N GLU A 80 -6.29 8.30 15.49
CA GLU A 80 -5.88 9.42 14.65
C GLU A 80 -6.41 10.73 15.23
N ILE A 81 -5.53 11.73 15.38
CA ILE A 81 -5.93 13.10 15.72
C ILE A 81 -6.15 13.87 14.41
N LEU A 82 -7.39 14.28 14.17
CA LEU A 82 -7.80 14.85 12.88
C LEU A 82 -7.71 16.38 12.87
N SER A 83 -7.31 16.95 11.73
CA SER A 83 -7.26 18.42 11.48
C SER A 83 -8.64 19.10 11.51
N GLY A 84 -9.72 18.34 11.34
CA GLY A 84 -11.10 18.80 11.40
C GLY A 84 -12.03 17.63 11.72
N LEU A 85 -13.32 17.92 11.87
CA LEU A 85 -14.32 16.88 12.14
C LEU A 85 -14.51 16.00 10.90
N PRO A 86 -14.56 14.67 11.06
CA PRO A 86 -14.96 13.78 9.98
C PRO A 86 -16.43 14.04 9.65
N ASP A 87 -16.74 14.23 8.37
CA ASP A 87 -18.11 14.42 7.89
C ASP A 87 -18.42 13.29 6.91
N ASP A 88 -19.23 12.32 7.36
CA ASP A 88 -19.66 11.18 6.56
C ASP A 88 -20.38 11.61 5.26
N SER A 89 -20.93 12.83 5.20
CA SER A 89 -21.56 13.36 3.99
C SER A 89 -20.56 13.96 2.98
N ARG A 90 -19.31 14.17 3.40
CA ARG A 90 -18.23 14.76 2.60
C ARG A 90 -17.09 13.78 2.39
N VAL A 91 -17.44 12.61 1.85
CA VAL A 91 -16.50 11.58 1.35
C VAL A 91 -15.38 12.20 0.53
N ASP A 92 -15.70 13.24 -0.23
CA ASP A 92 -14.80 13.91 -1.14
C ASP A 92 -13.81 14.90 -0.47
N ASN A 93 -13.83 15.10 0.84
CA ASN A 93 -12.89 16.01 1.48
C ASN A 93 -12.57 15.54 2.90
N PRO A 94 -11.84 14.42 3.04
CA PRO A 94 -11.46 13.91 4.34
C PRO A 94 -10.56 14.92 5.07
N PRO A 95 -10.64 14.99 6.41
CA PRO A 95 -9.65 15.72 7.18
C PRO A 95 -8.28 15.05 7.06
N ASN A 96 -7.22 15.85 7.15
CA ASN A 96 -5.87 15.31 7.31
C ASN A 96 -5.72 14.73 8.72
N VAL A 97 -4.90 13.68 8.83
CA VAL A 97 -4.39 13.18 10.11
C VAL A 97 -3.22 14.07 10.51
N LEU A 98 -3.29 14.66 11.70
CA LEU A 98 -2.21 15.46 12.28
C LEU A 98 -1.20 14.59 13.01
N VAL A 99 -1.71 13.63 13.79
CA VAL A 99 -0.91 12.77 14.67
C VAL A 99 -1.55 11.39 14.72
N GLU A 100 -0.72 10.36 14.66
CA GLU A 100 -1.05 9.00 15.09
C GLU A 100 -0.76 8.88 16.59
N LEU A 101 -1.71 8.34 17.34
CA LEU A 101 -1.63 8.20 18.78
C LEU A 101 -1.80 6.72 19.14
N GLU A 102 -0.78 6.17 19.76
CA GLU A 102 -0.78 4.81 20.29
C GLU A 102 -0.89 4.85 21.81
N VAL A 103 -1.74 3.98 22.37
CA VAL A 103 -1.93 3.86 23.82
C VAL A 103 -1.33 2.56 24.28
N PHE A 104 -0.41 2.63 25.23
CA PHE A 104 0.22 1.46 25.84
C PHE A 104 -0.23 1.35 27.31
N ASP A 105 -0.56 0.12 27.71
CA ASP A 105 -0.79 -0.19 29.12
C ASP A 105 0.49 -0.76 29.72
N ARG A 106 0.53 -0.90 31.05
CA ARG A 106 1.67 -1.54 31.70
C ARG A 106 1.83 -2.95 31.12
N VAL A 107 3.01 -3.26 30.61
CA VAL A 107 3.43 -4.65 30.37
C VAL A 107 3.35 -5.36 31.72
N ALA A 108 2.25 -6.06 31.97
CA ALA A 108 2.18 -7.00 33.08
C ALA A 108 3.17 -8.10 32.71
N ASP A 109 4.21 -8.27 33.53
CA ASP A 109 5.19 -9.38 33.46
C ASP A 109 4.61 -10.52 32.65
N GLN A 110 5.06 -10.72 31.41
CA GLN A 110 4.74 -11.95 30.72
C GLN A 110 5.21 -13.06 31.67
N PRO A 111 4.33 -13.91 32.20
CA PRO A 111 4.76 -14.92 33.14
C PRO A 111 5.75 -15.80 32.40
N ASP A 112 7.01 -15.80 32.86
CA ASP A 112 8.11 -16.62 32.35
C ASP A 112 7.56 -17.94 31.82
N LYS A 113 7.41 -18.03 30.50
CA LYS A 113 7.01 -19.30 29.86
C LYS A 113 8.13 -20.33 29.92
N ASP A 114 9.28 -19.97 30.50
CA ASP A 114 10.45 -20.83 30.70
C ASP A 114 10.66 -21.29 32.15
N ALA A 115 9.63 -21.26 33.00
CA ALA A 115 9.62 -22.10 34.21
C ALA A 115 9.35 -23.59 33.85
N GLY A 116 10.18 -24.14 32.96
CA GLY A 116 10.04 -25.44 32.33
C GLY A 116 11.37 -26.19 32.19
N ALA A 117 12.02 -26.46 33.33
CA ALA A 117 13.00 -27.53 33.53
C ALA A 117 14.25 -27.56 32.62
N GLY A 118 15.34 -26.98 33.11
CA GLY A 118 16.69 -27.25 32.60
C GLY A 118 17.77 -26.85 33.61
N ASP A 119 18.22 -27.80 34.43
CA ASP A 119 19.49 -27.72 35.16
C ASP A 119 20.64 -27.44 34.18
N THR A 120 21.26 -26.27 34.24
CA THR A 120 22.69 -26.10 33.94
C THR A 120 23.25 -24.83 34.60
N ASP A 121 24.20 -25.05 35.51
CA ASP A 121 25.19 -24.07 35.98
C ASP A 121 25.84 -23.32 34.79
N SER A 122 25.61 -22.02 34.69
CA SER A 122 26.54 -21.10 34.03
C SER A 122 26.38 -19.71 34.62
N ALA A 123 27.27 -19.38 35.56
CA ALA A 123 27.46 -18.03 36.06
C ALA A 123 28.57 -17.35 35.23
N ALA A 124 28.17 -16.53 34.26
CA ALA A 124 28.94 -15.40 33.75
C ALA A 124 28.08 -14.65 32.70
N ASP A 125 28.11 -13.33 32.77
CA ASP A 125 27.57 -12.37 31.80
C ASP A 125 26.07 -12.06 31.92
N ALA A 126 25.72 -11.39 33.03
CA ALA A 126 24.48 -10.62 33.18
C ALA A 126 24.84 -9.14 33.44
N GLU A 127 25.21 -8.41 32.38
CA GLU A 127 25.36 -6.94 32.39
C GLU A 127 24.78 -6.32 31.10
N SER A 128 23.59 -6.73 30.68
CA SER A 128 22.84 -6.02 29.61
C SER A 128 21.32 -6.16 29.74
N ALA A 129 20.79 -6.20 30.96
CA ALA A 129 19.36 -6.31 31.23
C ALA A 129 18.88 -5.17 32.15
N ASP A 130 19.08 -3.90 31.75
CA ASP A 130 18.80 -2.76 32.64
C ASP A 130 18.17 -1.52 31.95
N GLU A 131 17.41 -1.68 30.86
CA GLU A 131 16.61 -0.56 30.29
C GLU A 131 15.19 -0.91 29.79
N THR A 132 14.82 -2.20 29.73
CA THR A 132 13.44 -2.60 29.33
C THR A 132 12.47 -2.75 30.51
N ASP A 133 12.93 -2.52 31.74
CA ASP A 133 12.12 -2.64 32.96
C ASP A 133 11.43 -1.29 33.30
N GLU A 134 10.10 -1.29 33.26
CA GLU A 134 9.16 -0.23 33.69
C GLU A 134 8.82 0.94 32.74
N LEU A 135 8.54 0.68 31.46
CA LEU A 135 7.66 1.60 30.72
C LEU A 135 6.22 1.47 31.29
N GLY A 136 5.87 2.39 32.18
CA GLY A 136 4.52 2.51 32.72
C GLY A 136 3.48 2.86 31.64
N PRO A 137 2.18 2.93 32.01
CA PRO A 137 1.12 3.32 31.09
C PRO A 137 1.42 4.68 30.46
N ARG A 138 1.34 4.75 29.13
CA ARG A 138 1.77 5.92 28.34
C ARG A 138 0.97 6.02 27.05
N VAL A 139 1.09 7.18 26.42
CA VAL A 139 0.74 7.35 25.01
C VAL A 139 1.98 7.77 24.22
N GLU A 140 2.03 7.35 22.96
CA GLU A 140 3.04 7.79 22.01
C GLU A 140 2.32 8.55 20.89
N LEU A 141 2.70 9.81 20.68
CA LEU A 141 2.17 10.67 19.62
C LEU A 141 3.22 10.79 18.52
N VAL A 142 2.94 10.26 17.33
CA VAL A 142 3.84 10.30 16.17
C VAL A 142 3.29 11.24 15.12
N ALA A 143 4.08 12.26 14.78
CA ALA A 143 3.68 13.29 13.84
C ALA A 143 4.88 13.97 13.18
N MET A 144 4.60 14.73 12.12
CA MET A 144 5.56 15.73 11.65
C MET A 144 5.76 16.81 12.71
N GLU A 145 6.97 17.33 12.83
CA GLU A 145 7.32 18.40 13.78
C GLU A 145 6.38 19.62 13.65
N SER A 146 5.91 19.94 12.44
CA SER A 146 4.97 21.04 12.19
C SER A 146 3.58 20.84 12.79
N ASP A 147 3.15 19.59 12.98
CA ASP A 147 1.79 19.21 13.36
C ASP A 147 1.70 18.71 14.81
N LEU A 148 2.84 18.30 15.40
CA LEU A 148 2.92 17.69 16.73
C LEU A 148 2.34 18.59 17.83
N ASP A 149 2.73 19.86 17.90
CA ASP A 149 2.31 20.75 19.01
C ASP A 149 0.78 20.95 19.05
N GLU A 150 0.13 21.05 17.89
CA GLU A 150 -1.33 21.13 17.80
C GLU A 150 -1.99 19.80 18.20
N GLY A 151 -1.43 18.67 17.78
CA GLY A 151 -1.93 17.35 18.16
C GLY A 151 -1.80 17.07 19.66
N VAL A 152 -0.65 17.40 20.26
CA VAL A 152 -0.43 17.32 21.71
C VAL A 152 -1.44 18.20 22.45
N ARG A 153 -1.69 19.42 21.97
CA ARG A 153 -2.72 20.30 22.54
C ARG A 153 -4.12 19.68 22.52
N LEU A 154 -4.48 19.01 21.42
CA LEU A 154 -5.78 18.33 21.29
C LEU A 154 -5.88 17.09 22.19
N PHE A 155 -4.82 16.30 22.24
CA PHE A 155 -4.71 15.17 23.15
C PHE A 155 -4.86 15.61 24.61
N LEU A 156 -4.10 16.61 25.05
CA LEU A 156 -4.15 17.10 26.43
C LEU A 156 -5.54 17.67 26.78
N ALA A 157 -6.22 18.29 25.82
CA ALA A 157 -7.59 18.78 26.03
C ALA A 157 -8.60 17.63 26.25
N ALA A 158 -8.41 16.48 25.58
CA ALA A 158 -9.24 15.30 25.78
C ALA A 158 -8.85 14.50 27.04
N ALA A 159 -7.55 14.27 27.24
CA ALA A 159 -7.01 13.49 28.34
C ALA A 159 -7.17 14.20 29.70
N GLY A 160 -7.04 15.52 29.74
CA GLY A 160 -7.17 16.32 30.96
C GLY A 160 -6.12 15.95 32.01
N ASP A 161 -6.57 15.70 33.24
CA ASP A 161 -5.72 15.38 34.39
C ASP A 161 -5.09 13.97 34.37
N LEU A 162 -5.41 13.15 33.36
CA LEU A 162 -4.85 11.81 33.20
C LEU A 162 -3.45 11.83 32.57
N ALA A 163 -3.14 12.84 31.75
CA ALA A 163 -1.83 12.99 31.12
C ALA A 163 -0.84 13.70 32.06
N LEU A 164 0.42 13.29 32.01
CA LEU A 164 1.53 13.87 32.79
C LEU A 164 2.54 14.56 31.85
N PRO A 165 2.17 15.67 31.18
CA PRO A 165 3.02 16.32 30.17
C PRO A 165 4.34 16.85 30.74
N GLU A 166 4.42 17.10 32.04
CA GLU A 166 5.68 17.49 32.69
C GLU A 166 6.76 16.40 32.67
N LYS A 167 6.36 15.16 32.35
CA LYS A 167 7.24 14.00 32.16
C LYS A 167 7.30 13.56 30.71
N SER A 168 6.88 14.42 29.76
CA SER A 168 6.94 14.03 28.35
C SER A 168 8.37 14.03 27.84
N GLU A 169 8.63 13.10 26.93
CA GLU A 169 9.91 12.96 26.24
C GLU A 169 9.68 13.02 24.73
N ARG A 170 10.55 13.75 24.03
CA ARG A 170 10.50 13.88 22.56
C ARG A 170 11.70 13.21 21.94
N GLU A 171 11.45 12.43 20.91
CA GLU A 171 12.46 11.72 20.15
C GLU A 171 12.26 11.95 18.65
N GLU A 172 13.36 12.17 17.93
CA GLU A 172 13.34 12.19 16.46
C GLU A 172 13.39 10.74 15.96
N LEU A 173 12.28 10.26 15.39
CA LEU A 173 12.22 8.91 14.79
C LEU A 173 12.92 8.88 13.44
N SER A 174 12.69 9.93 12.64
CA SER A 174 13.27 10.05 11.32
C SER A 174 13.27 11.50 10.85
N SER A 175 14.03 11.74 9.79
CA SER A 175 13.97 13.00 9.05
C SER A 175 13.95 12.73 7.56
N LEU A 176 13.21 13.56 6.83
CA LEU A 176 12.95 13.44 5.40
C LEU A 176 13.26 14.76 4.72
N GLN A 177 13.67 14.73 3.47
CA GLN A 177 14.01 15.92 2.70
C GLN A 177 12.79 16.83 2.51
N SER A 178 12.93 18.13 2.78
CA SER A 178 11.83 19.09 2.70
C SER A 178 11.14 19.14 1.33
N GLU A 179 11.84 18.81 0.25
CA GLU A 179 11.29 18.82 -1.11
C GLU A 179 10.19 17.78 -1.35
N ILE A 180 10.08 16.74 -0.50
CA ILE A 180 9.00 15.74 -0.60
C ILE A 180 7.76 16.10 0.22
N ARG A 181 7.81 17.20 0.98
CA ARG A 181 6.75 17.58 1.93
C ARG A 181 5.38 17.71 1.27
N ALA A 182 5.33 18.18 0.01
CA ALA A 182 4.08 18.29 -0.74
C ALA A 182 3.39 16.92 -0.96
N PHE A 183 4.14 15.83 -0.96
CA PHE A 183 3.65 14.46 -1.20
C PHE A 183 3.49 13.65 0.08
N ASP A 184 4.11 14.07 1.19
CA ASP A 184 3.97 13.43 2.50
C ASP A 184 2.75 14.00 3.23
N TRP A 185 1.59 13.45 2.92
CA TRP A 185 0.32 13.76 3.57
C TRP A 185 -0.36 12.48 4.05
N ARG A 186 -1.11 12.59 5.14
CA ARG A 186 -1.95 11.52 5.68
C ARG A 186 -3.39 12.01 5.70
N ILE A 187 -4.29 11.25 5.08
CA ILE A 187 -5.72 11.53 5.06
C ILE A 187 -6.45 10.48 5.89
N HIS A 188 -7.44 10.92 6.65
CA HIS A 188 -8.25 9.99 7.41
C HIS A 188 -8.98 9.02 6.47
N GLN A 189 -8.82 7.72 6.71
CA GLN A 189 -9.49 6.67 5.96
C GLN A 189 -10.70 6.15 6.75
N ASN A 190 -11.89 6.64 6.42
CA ASN A 190 -13.11 6.12 7.04
C ASN A 190 -13.50 4.80 6.38
N PRO A 191 -13.57 3.67 7.14
CA PRO A 191 -13.88 2.36 6.58
C PRO A 191 -15.23 2.31 5.84
N ARG A 192 -16.19 3.14 6.24
CA ARG A 192 -17.54 3.17 5.65
C ARG A 192 -17.58 3.71 4.23
N TRP A 193 -16.60 4.52 3.84
CA TRP A 193 -16.55 5.06 2.48
C TRP A 193 -16.10 4.02 1.45
N GLY A 194 -15.45 2.94 1.92
CA GLY A 194 -14.82 1.93 1.07
C GLY A 194 -13.50 2.41 0.46
N ALA A 195 -12.61 1.47 0.19
CA ALA A 195 -11.27 1.78 -0.32
C ALA A 195 -11.28 2.51 -1.68
N ARG A 196 -12.35 2.38 -2.48
CA ARG A 196 -12.48 3.11 -3.75
C ARG A 196 -12.55 4.63 -3.52
N ALA A 197 -13.34 5.05 -2.53
CA ALA A 197 -13.46 6.45 -2.18
C ALA A 197 -12.12 7.00 -1.64
N ASN A 198 -11.44 6.22 -0.80
CA ASN A 198 -10.12 6.59 -0.29
C ASN A 198 -9.12 6.81 -1.43
N ARG A 199 -9.04 5.90 -2.41
CA ARG A 199 -8.18 6.09 -3.59
C ARG A 199 -8.55 7.33 -4.43
N ASN A 200 -9.84 7.66 -4.55
CA ASN A 200 -10.25 8.90 -5.22
C ASN A 200 -9.82 10.15 -4.43
N ASN A 201 -9.80 10.07 -3.10
CA ASN A 201 -9.30 11.13 -2.23
C ASN A 201 -7.79 11.30 -2.41
N GLU A 202 -7.05 10.20 -2.41
CA GLU A 202 -5.60 10.17 -2.66
C GLU A 202 -5.26 10.76 -4.03
N GLN A 203 -5.98 10.40 -5.09
CA GLN A 203 -5.76 10.93 -6.43
C GLN A 203 -5.96 12.45 -6.48
N ARG A 204 -7.03 12.96 -5.87
CA ARG A 204 -7.29 14.41 -5.82
C ARG A 204 -6.27 15.14 -4.96
N ARG A 205 -5.81 14.52 -3.87
CA ARG A 205 -4.74 15.05 -3.04
C ARG A 205 -3.44 15.12 -3.81
N LEU A 206 -3.08 14.09 -4.56
CA LEU A 206 -1.93 14.08 -5.46
C LEU A 206 -1.99 15.20 -6.50
N GLU A 207 -3.16 15.47 -7.10
CA GLU A 207 -3.33 16.60 -8.04
C GLU A 207 -3.09 17.98 -7.39
N GLN A 208 -3.51 18.14 -6.14
CA GLN A 208 -3.22 19.33 -5.33
C GLN A 208 -1.73 19.43 -5.02
N SER A 209 -1.12 18.35 -4.54
CA SER A 209 0.32 18.25 -4.23
C SER A 209 1.19 18.58 -5.45
N LEU A 210 0.86 18.03 -6.62
CA LEU A 210 1.56 18.34 -7.87
C LEU A 210 1.46 19.83 -8.21
N SER A 211 0.28 20.42 -8.00
CA SER A 211 0.07 21.84 -8.26
C SER A 211 0.83 22.72 -7.26
N GLN A 212 0.92 22.33 -5.99
CA GLN A 212 1.75 22.99 -4.98
C GLN A 212 3.24 22.89 -5.34
N TRP A 213 3.74 21.68 -5.55
CA TRP A 213 5.14 21.40 -5.92
C TRP A 213 5.59 22.19 -7.15
N MET A 214 4.73 22.32 -8.18
CA MET A 214 5.04 23.10 -9.39
C MET A 214 5.24 24.60 -9.14
N ASN A 215 4.69 25.14 -8.06
CA ASN A 215 4.77 26.56 -7.67
C ASN A 215 5.77 26.82 -6.54
N GLU A 216 6.29 25.78 -5.87
CA GLU A 216 7.23 25.93 -4.78
C GLU A 216 8.67 26.09 -5.28
N PRO A 217 9.49 26.93 -4.60
CA PRO A 217 10.93 27.03 -4.84
C PRO A 217 11.62 25.66 -4.81
N ASN A 218 12.46 25.38 -5.79
CA ASN A 218 13.23 24.14 -5.84
C ASN A 218 14.74 24.42 -5.77
N PRO A 219 15.50 23.82 -4.82
CA PRO A 219 16.94 24.00 -4.73
C PRO A 219 17.69 23.60 -6.01
N SER A 220 17.26 22.52 -6.66
CA SER A 220 17.84 22.05 -7.93
C SER A 220 17.60 23.01 -9.11
N LEU A 221 16.78 24.06 -8.93
CA LEU A 221 16.45 25.10 -9.91
C LEU A 221 16.84 26.50 -9.43
N ASP A 222 17.87 26.61 -8.58
CA ASP A 222 18.38 27.85 -8.02
C ASP A 222 17.32 28.64 -7.23
N GLY A 223 16.43 27.92 -6.54
CA GLY A 223 15.34 28.50 -5.75
C GLY A 223 14.15 29.00 -6.58
N LYS A 224 14.14 28.80 -7.90
CA LYS A 224 12.94 29.03 -8.72
C LYS A 224 11.98 27.86 -8.61
N SER A 225 10.70 28.12 -8.80
CA SER A 225 9.73 27.03 -8.99
C SER A 225 9.87 26.35 -10.35
N PRO A 226 9.42 25.08 -10.50
CA PRO A 226 9.40 24.41 -11.80
C PRO A 226 8.72 25.23 -12.91
N ILE A 227 7.60 25.88 -12.60
CA ILE A 227 6.87 26.74 -13.56
C ILE A 227 7.71 27.96 -13.97
N GLU A 228 8.42 28.58 -13.04
CA GLU A 228 9.25 29.75 -13.34
C GLU A 228 10.51 29.39 -14.11
N ALA A 229 11.19 28.31 -13.70
CA ALA A 229 12.39 27.82 -14.35
C ALA A 229 12.11 27.37 -15.79
N ALA A 230 10.96 26.72 -16.04
CA ALA A 230 10.55 26.26 -17.36
C ALA A 230 10.36 27.38 -18.40
N LYS A 231 10.19 28.63 -17.96
CA LYS A 231 10.08 29.79 -18.87
C LYS A 231 11.40 30.11 -19.59
N ASP A 232 12.53 29.62 -19.08
CA ASP A 232 13.84 29.76 -19.69
C ASP A 232 14.24 28.44 -20.35
N ALA A 233 14.42 28.47 -21.67
CA ALA A 233 14.77 27.29 -22.47
C ALA A 233 16.07 26.63 -22.00
N ASN A 234 16.99 27.38 -21.40
CA ASN A 234 18.26 26.84 -20.88
C ASN A 234 18.07 25.98 -19.63
N ASN A 235 16.94 26.10 -18.93
CA ASN A 235 16.65 25.30 -17.74
C ASN A 235 15.83 24.05 -18.04
N LEU A 236 15.38 23.83 -19.28
CA LEU A 236 14.47 22.71 -19.59
C LEU A 236 15.05 21.34 -19.24
N VAL A 237 16.38 21.16 -19.35
CA VAL A 237 17.05 19.92 -18.90
C VAL A 237 16.90 19.75 -17.38
N ARG A 238 17.22 20.79 -16.60
CA ARG A 238 17.10 20.78 -15.13
C ARG A 238 15.66 20.58 -14.68
N VAL A 239 14.70 21.21 -15.34
CA VAL A 239 13.26 21.06 -15.03
C VAL A 239 12.78 19.65 -15.38
N ALA A 240 13.18 19.10 -16.53
CA ALA A 240 12.83 17.72 -16.92
C ALA A 240 13.43 16.68 -15.95
N ALA A 241 14.65 16.91 -15.47
CA ALA A 241 15.25 16.10 -14.43
C ALA A 241 14.52 16.22 -13.09
N CYS A 242 14.09 17.43 -12.72
CA CYS A 242 13.29 17.66 -11.52
C CYS A 242 11.95 16.90 -11.57
N VAL A 243 11.33 16.83 -12.75
CA VAL A 243 10.12 16.03 -12.99
C VAL A 243 10.39 14.52 -12.83
N GLN A 244 11.54 14.01 -13.30
CA GLN A 244 11.93 12.59 -13.08
C GLN A 244 12.29 12.31 -11.62
N LYS A 245 12.94 13.25 -10.92
CA LYS A 245 13.19 13.16 -9.48
C LYS A 245 11.88 13.05 -8.69
N MET A 246 10.91 13.93 -9.00
CA MET A 246 9.58 13.90 -8.39
C MET A 246 8.87 12.57 -8.65
N ASP A 247 8.99 12.02 -9.87
CA ASP A 247 8.44 10.71 -10.20
C ASP A 247 9.01 9.58 -9.35
N ALA A 248 10.33 9.58 -9.11
CA ALA A 248 10.98 8.60 -8.24
C ALA A 248 10.48 8.71 -6.79
N VAL A 249 10.35 9.93 -6.27
CA VAL A 249 9.79 10.20 -4.93
C VAL A 249 8.34 9.71 -4.83
N ALA A 250 7.51 10.09 -5.81
CA ALA A 250 6.10 9.69 -5.86
C ALA A 250 5.97 8.15 -5.91
N ASN A 251 6.78 7.47 -6.74
CA ASN A 251 6.78 6.01 -6.81
C ASN A 251 7.16 5.36 -5.47
N ARG A 252 8.14 5.90 -4.74
CA ARG A 252 8.52 5.42 -3.39
C ARG A 252 7.36 5.56 -2.39
N MET A 253 6.52 6.57 -2.57
CA MET A 253 5.33 6.81 -1.76
C MET A 253 4.08 6.09 -2.30
N ASN A 254 4.23 5.18 -3.27
CA ASN A 254 3.12 4.50 -3.97
C ASN A 254 2.11 5.46 -4.64
N LEU A 255 2.55 6.66 -5.01
CA LEU A 255 1.76 7.66 -5.75
C LEU A 255 2.02 7.52 -7.25
N ASN A 256 0.96 7.66 -8.06
CA ASN A 256 1.03 7.51 -9.52
C ASN A 256 0.71 8.83 -10.26
N PRO A 257 1.64 9.80 -10.31
CA PRO A 257 1.41 11.04 -11.03
C PRO A 257 1.35 10.80 -12.54
N LYS A 258 0.43 11.51 -13.22
CA LYS A 258 0.34 11.53 -14.69
C LYS A 258 1.49 12.37 -15.26
N LEU A 259 2.67 11.75 -15.38
CA LEU A 259 3.91 12.44 -15.71
C LEU A 259 3.83 13.23 -17.03
N GLN A 260 3.14 12.68 -18.02
CA GLN A 260 2.97 13.35 -19.32
C GLN A 260 2.15 14.65 -19.20
N ASP A 261 1.17 14.70 -18.31
CA ASP A 261 0.40 15.92 -18.03
C ASP A 261 1.27 16.97 -17.34
N VAL A 262 2.12 16.55 -16.39
CA VAL A 262 3.09 17.43 -15.71
C VAL A 262 4.08 18.01 -16.71
N ARG A 263 4.67 17.17 -17.59
CA ARG A 263 5.59 17.63 -18.65
C ARG A 263 4.91 18.62 -19.58
N SER A 264 3.68 18.33 -19.99
CA SER A 264 2.90 19.19 -20.89
C SER A 264 2.62 20.55 -20.26
N ARG A 265 2.25 20.59 -18.97
CA ARG A 265 2.04 21.84 -18.20
C ARG A 265 3.30 22.69 -18.09
N LEU A 266 4.46 22.06 -18.02
CA LEU A 266 5.77 22.72 -17.93
C LEU A 266 6.41 22.98 -19.30
N GLY A 267 5.77 22.63 -20.41
CA GLY A 267 6.33 22.83 -21.76
C GLY A 267 7.57 21.97 -22.04
N ILE A 268 7.72 20.85 -21.34
CA ILE A 268 8.86 19.93 -21.50
C ILE A 268 8.54 18.94 -22.63
N PRO A 269 9.42 18.75 -23.62
CA PRO A 269 9.21 17.77 -24.68
C PRO A 269 8.98 16.35 -24.12
N ALA A 270 8.20 15.52 -24.81
CA ALA A 270 8.16 14.09 -24.48
C ALA A 270 9.56 13.47 -24.69
N PRO A 271 9.98 12.48 -23.87
CA PRO A 271 11.26 11.82 -24.08
C PRO A 271 11.34 11.20 -25.47
N SER A 272 12.48 11.33 -26.14
CA SER A 272 12.69 10.71 -27.45
C SER A 272 12.77 9.20 -27.29
N ALA A 273 12.03 8.51 -28.14
CA ALA A 273 12.02 7.06 -28.21
C ALA A 273 13.44 6.50 -28.39
N MET A 274 13.78 5.50 -27.58
CA MET A 274 15.02 4.76 -27.72
C MET A 274 14.76 3.54 -28.59
N GLU A 275 15.52 3.42 -29.68
CA GLU A 275 15.55 2.20 -30.49
C GLU A 275 16.51 1.20 -29.83
N LEU A 276 16.05 -0.04 -29.71
CA LEU A 276 16.88 -1.17 -29.31
C LEU A 276 16.94 -2.17 -30.46
N ASP A 277 18.14 -2.64 -30.75
CA ASP A 277 18.32 -3.76 -31.66
C ASP A 277 17.90 -5.08 -30.98
N GLU A 278 17.50 -6.08 -31.78
CA GLU A 278 17.07 -7.39 -31.27
C GLU A 278 18.18 -8.11 -30.48
N SER A 279 19.46 -7.82 -30.79
CA SER A 279 20.60 -8.42 -30.10
C SER A 279 20.96 -7.76 -28.76
N GLN A 280 20.39 -6.60 -28.46
CA GLN A 280 20.70 -5.86 -27.24
C GLN A 280 19.85 -6.36 -26.06
N SER A 281 20.51 -6.67 -24.94
CA SER A 281 19.80 -7.04 -23.71
C SER A 281 19.38 -5.80 -22.93
N VAL A 282 18.09 -5.76 -22.58
CA VAL A 282 17.49 -4.65 -21.82
C VAL A 282 17.95 -4.65 -20.35
N THR A 283 18.45 -5.79 -19.87
CA THR A 283 18.99 -5.94 -18.51
C THR A 283 20.17 -5.02 -18.24
N THR A 284 20.94 -4.66 -19.28
CA THR A 284 22.14 -3.83 -19.18
C THR A 284 21.85 -2.32 -19.19
N LEU A 285 20.62 -1.91 -19.53
CA LEU A 285 20.29 -0.49 -19.61
C LEU A 285 20.19 0.13 -18.21
N PRO A 286 20.67 1.37 -17.99
CA PRO A 286 20.31 2.14 -16.82
C PRO A 286 18.79 2.29 -16.65
N PHE A 287 18.31 2.33 -15.41
CA PHE A 287 16.88 2.41 -15.13
C PHE A 287 16.20 3.60 -15.82
N LEU A 288 16.83 4.78 -15.80
CA LEU A 288 16.28 6.00 -16.43
C LEU A 288 16.05 5.85 -17.95
N ARG A 289 16.72 4.91 -18.62
CA ARG A 289 16.49 4.63 -20.04
C ARG A 289 15.24 3.81 -20.31
N LEU A 290 14.72 3.11 -19.31
CA LEU A 290 13.48 2.33 -19.45
C LEU A 290 12.29 3.22 -19.79
N PHE A 291 12.29 4.48 -19.34
CA PHE A 291 11.24 5.47 -19.67
C PHE A 291 11.20 5.88 -21.15
N ARG A 292 12.24 5.56 -21.92
CA ARG A 292 12.34 5.89 -23.36
C ARG A 292 12.00 4.71 -24.26
N LEU A 293 11.82 3.52 -23.67
CA LEU A 293 11.47 2.32 -24.42
C LEU A 293 10.02 2.40 -24.88
N GLN A 294 9.78 1.91 -26.09
CA GLN A 294 8.44 1.75 -26.65
C GLN A 294 8.11 0.27 -26.64
N PRO A 295 7.22 -0.20 -25.75
CA PRO A 295 6.93 -1.61 -25.59
C PRO A 295 6.59 -2.30 -26.92
N GLU A 296 5.83 -1.62 -27.79
CA GLU A 296 5.38 -2.15 -29.08
C GLU A 296 6.52 -2.45 -30.07
N ARG A 297 7.70 -1.84 -29.87
CA ARG A 297 8.88 -2.02 -30.73
C ARG A 297 9.85 -3.08 -30.23
N LEU A 298 9.66 -3.59 -29.01
CA LEU A 298 10.55 -4.56 -28.39
C LEU A 298 10.19 -6.00 -28.80
N THR A 299 11.16 -6.91 -28.73
CA THR A 299 10.90 -8.35 -28.88
C THR A 299 10.19 -8.92 -27.64
N ASP A 300 9.56 -10.10 -27.78
CA ASP A 300 8.84 -10.76 -26.67
C ASP A 300 9.76 -11.05 -25.48
N GLN A 301 11.00 -11.45 -25.77
CA GLN A 301 12.03 -11.63 -24.75
C GLN A 301 12.38 -10.30 -24.06
N GLN A 302 12.58 -9.22 -24.82
CA GLN A 302 12.92 -7.91 -24.26
C GLN A 302 11.80 -7.35 -23.36
N VAL A 303 10.53 -7.47 -23.77
CA VAL A 303 9.38 -7.09 -22.92
C VAL A 303 9.38 -7.88 -21.62
N THR A 304 9.66 -9.18 -21.68
CA THR A 304 9.71 -10.05 -20.50
C THR A 304 10.86 -9.70 -19.56
N GLU A 305 12.05 -9.43 -20.10
CA GLU A 305 13.19 -8.94 -19.34
C GLU A 305 12.86 -7.62 -18.62
N VAL A 306 12.16 -6.70 -19.29
CA VAL A 306 11.73 -5.43 -18.67
C VAL A 306 10.71 -5.66 -17.58
N VAL A 307 9.66 -6.46 -17.82
CA VAL A 307 8.67 -6.79 -16.79
C VAL A 307 9.34 -7.43 -15.58
N GLY A 308 10.20 -8.44 -15.76
CA GLY A 308 10.92 -9.08 -14.66
C GLY A 308 11.75 -8.08 -13.84
N ARG A 309 12.39 -7.12 -14.52
CA ARG A 309 13.18 -6.09 -13.86
C ARG A 309 12.32 -5.05 -13.13
N LEU A 310 11.21 -4.62 -13.73
CA LEU A 310 10.27 -3.70 -13.11
C LEU A 310 9.59 -4.32 -11.88
N SER A 311 9.44 -5.65 -11.83
CA SER A 311 8.89 -6.36 -10.66
C SER A 311 9.82 -6.25 -9.46
N ILE A 312 11.13 -6.20 -9.70
CA ILE A 312 12.15 -6.02 -8.65
C ILE A 312 12.27 -4.56 -8.25
N ILE A 313 12.17 -3.64 -9.22
CA ILE A 313 12.29 -2.20 -8.95
C ILE A 313 11.03 -1.64 -8.29
N GLY A 314 9.88 -2.28 -8.48
CA GLY A 314 8.60 -1.80 -7.94
C GLY A 314 8.06 -0.54 -8.63
N HIS A 315 8.45 -0.29 -9.88
CA HIS A 315 8.00 0.91 -10.59
C HIS A 315 6.65 0.69 -11.30
N VAL A 316 5.56 0.95 -10.57
CA VAL A 316 4.18 0.57 -10.92
C VAL A 316 3.73 1.09 -12.30
N ARG A 317 4.00 2.35 -12.64
CA ARG A 317 3.52 2.93 -13.91
C ARG A 317 4.16 2.31 -15.16
N LEU A 318 5.49 2.15 -15.14
CA LEU A 318 6.19 1.46 -16.21
C LEU A 318 5.75 0.00 -16.27
N MET A 319 5.51 -0.64 -15.11
CA MET A 319 5.00 -2.00 -15.08
C MET A 319 3.65 -2.13 -15.80
N GLU A 320 2.70 -1.24 -15.50
CA GLU A 320 1.38 -1.21 -16.16
C GLU A 320 1.53 -1.13 -17.68
N LEU A 321 2.35 -0.20 -18.17
CA LEU A 321 2.60 -0.02 -19.61
C LEU A 321 3.12 -1.31 -20.28
N PHE A 322 4.11 -1.97 -19.66
CA PHE A 322 4.72 -3.18 -20.22
C PHE A 322 3.84 -4.43 -20.07
N VAL A 323 3.05 -4.52 -19.00
CA VAL A 323 2.07 -5.59 -18.79
C VAL A 323 0.92 -5.51 -19.80
N GLU A 324 0.44 -4.30 -20.09
CA GLU A 324 -0.57 -4.09 -21.14
C GLU A 324 -0.05 -4.50 -22.53
N GLU A 325 1.22 -4.23 -22.82
CA GLU A 325 1.83 -4.71 -24.08
C GLU A 325 2.04 -6.22 -24.09
N MET A 326 2.53 -6.80 -22.99
CA MET A 326 2.70 -8.25 -22.86
C MET A 326 1.38 -8.98 -23.11
N ALA A 327 0.25 -8.47 -22.62
CA ALA A 327 -1.06 -9.08 -22.83
C ALA A 327 -1.56 -9.11 -24.28
N LYS A 328 -0.93 -8.36 -25.19
CA LYS A 328 -1.23 -8.41 -26.63
C LYS A 328 -0.39 -9.46 -27.36
N ARG A 329 0.61 -10.05 -26.71
CA ARG A 329 1.63 -10.90 -27.35
C ARG A 329 1.28 -12.38 -27.24
N PRO A 330 1.33 -13.15 -28.36
CA PRO A 330 1.03 -14.57 -28.34
C PRO A 330 1.96 -15.41 -27.46
N GLN A 331 3.19 -14.95 -27.23
CA GLN A 331 4.17 -15.65 -26.39
C GLN A 331 4.06 -15.31 -24.90
N ALA A 332 3.13 -14.44 -24.49
CA ALA A 332 2.96 -14.09 -23.09
C ALA A 332 2.73 -15.33 -22.22
N ASP A 333 1.91 -16.27 -22.71
CA ASP A 333 1.50 -17.49 -22.00
C ASP A 333 2.66 -18.40 -21.58
N SER A 334 3.74 -18.44 -22.36
CA SER A 334 4.91 -19.28 -22.05
C SER A 334 5.82 -18.67 -20.99
N LEU A 335 5.69 -17.37 -20.72
CA LEU A 335 6.56 -16.60 -19.83
C LEU A 335 5.83 -16.24 -18.52
N LEU A 336 4.55 -15.89 -18.63
CA LEU A 336 3.64 -15.65 -17.51
C LEU A 336 2.27 -16.21 -17.88
N SER A 337 1.65 -17.03 -17.02
CA SER A 337 0.34 -17.58 -17.37
C SER A 337 -0.67 -16.47 -17.65
N ALA A 338 -1.48 -16.61 -18.70
CA ALA A 338 -2.52 -15.65 -19.08
C ALA A 338 -3.39 -15.23 -17.89
N THR A 339 -3.76 -16.18 -17.03
CA THR A 339 -4.50 -15.90 -15.79
C THR A 339 -3.77 -14.90 -14.90
N LYS A 340 -2.48 -15.10 -14.60
CA LYS A 340 -1.70 -14.18 -13.76
C LYS A 340 -1.57 -12.80 -14.42
N LEU A 341 -1.34 -12.76 -15.72
CA LEU A 341 -1.23 -11.52 -16.48
C LEU A 341 -2.52 -10.68 -16.39
N HIS A 342 -3.68 -11.32 -16.55
CA HIS A 342 -4.96 -10.64 -16.39
C HIS A 342 -5.23 -10.19 -14.94
N LEU A 343 -4.79 -10.95 -13.92
CA LEU A 343 -4.90 -10.53 -12.51
C LEU A 343 -3.99 -9.34 -12.17
N MET A 344 -2.79 -9.25 -12.79
CA MET A 344 -1.95 -8.06 -12.69
C MET A 344 -2.65 -6.85 -13.31
N ARG A 345 -3.23 -7.00 -14.51
CA ARG A 345 -4.00 -5.93 -15.16
C ARG A 345 -5.22 -5.50 -14.35
N ALA A 346 -5.93 -6.43 -13.72
CA ALA A 346 -7.02 -6.10 -12.79
C ALA A 346 -6.53 -5.25 -11.60
N THR A 347 -5.29 -5.48 -11.14
CA THR A 347 -4.69 -4.74 -10.02
C THR A 347 -4.37 -3.29 -10.41
N PHE A 348 -3.80 -3.07 -11.61
CA PHE A 348 -3.60 -1.71 -12.13
C PHE A 348 -4.94 -1.00 -12.37
N ALA A 349 -5.94 -1.70 -12.91
CA ALA A 349 -7.29 -1.16 -13.06
C ALA A 349 -7.92 -0.76 -11.71
N ARG A 350 -7.71 -1.56 -10.64
CA ARG A 350 -8.13 -1.22 -9.27
C ARG A 350 -7.47 0.07 -8.76
N GLN A 351 -6.15 0.19 -8.95
CA GLN A 351 -5.39 1.38 -8.54
C GLN A 351 -5.88 2.65 -9.25
N ASN A 352 -6.24 2.53 -10.53
CA ASN A 352 -6.78 3.61 -11.34
C ASN A 352 -8.31 3.81 -11.20
N ASN A 353 -8.97 3.06 -10.31
CA ASN A 353 -10.43 3.05 -10.12
C ASN A 353 -11.26 2.78 -11.40
N ASP A 354 -10.69 2.04 -12.35
CA ASP A 354 -11.34 1.61 -13.59
C ASP A 354 -12.07 0.28 -13.41
N VAL A 355 -13.34 0.37 -13.00
CA VAL A 355 -14.19 -0.78 -12.68
C VAL A 355 -14.52 -1.61 -13.92
N GLU A 356 -14.70 -0.97 -15.07
CA GLU A 356 -15.03 -1.67 -16.32
C GLU A 356 -13.84 -2.52 -16.76
N ARG A 357 -12.65 -1.92 -16.79
CA ARG A 357 -11.42 -2.65 -17.12
C ARG A 357 -11.11 -3.75 -16.13
N GLN A 358 -11.36 -3.52 -14.84
CA GLN A 358 -11.20 -4.54 -13.80
C GLN A 358 -12.10 -5.76 -14.06
N ALA A 359 -13.38 -5.55 -14.38
CA ALA A 359 -14.32 -6.62 -14.70
C ALA A 359 -13.91 -7.39 -15.97
N GLU A 360 -13.48 -6.69 -17.01
CA GLU A 360 -12.93 -7.31 -18.22
C GLU A 360 -11.73 -8.22 -17.91
N CYS A 361 -10.83 -7.77 -17.03
CA CYS A 361 -9.65 -8.52 -16.64
C CYS A 361 -10.00 -9.79 -15.86
N PHE A 362 -10.97 -9.74 -14.95
CA PHE A 362 -11.41 -10.94 -14.22
C PHE A 362 -12.08 -11.97 -15.14
N GLU A 363 -12.93 -11.53 -16.08
CA GLU A 363 -13.51 -12.42 -17.08
C GLU A 363 -12.45 -13.03 -18.00
N ALA A 364 -11.49 -12.24 -18.45
CA ALA A 364 -10.36 -12.75 -19.24
C ALA A 364 -9.51 -13.75 -18.44
N ALA A 365 -9.26 -13.49 -17.15
CA ALA A 365 -8.55 -14.41 -16.26
C ALA A 365 -9.29 -15.75 -16.12
N ARG A 366 -10.63 -15.73 -15.97
CA ARG A 366 -11.47 -16.94 -15.91
C ARG A 366 -11.41 -17.75 -17.20
N ASN A 367 -11.49 -17.06 -18.35
CA ASN A 367 -11.44 -17.70 -19.67
C ASN A 367 -10.07 -18.32 -19.98
N ALA A 368 -9.00 -17.78 -19.39
CA ALA A 368 -7.65 -18.30 -19.50
C ALA A 368 -7.38 -19.54 -18.63
N VAL A 369 -8.25 -19.88 -17.66
CA VAL A 369 -8.04 -21.06 -16.81
C VAL A 369 -8.24 -22.34 -17.63
N GLN A 370 -7.17 -23.11 -17.79
CA GLN A 370 -7.21 -24.42 -18.43
C GLN A 370 -7.92 -25.44 -17.53
N ASN A 371 -8.60 -26.42 -18.14
CA ASN A 371 -9.29 -27.49 -17.39
C ASN A 371 -8.32 -28.59 -16.96
N ASP A 372 -7.36 -28.23 -16.11
CA ASP A 372 -6.40 -29.14 -15.50
C ASP A 372 -6.68 -29.35 -14.00
N LYS A 373 -5.73 -29.97 -13.29
CA LYS A 373 -5.83 -30.24 -11.85
C LYS A 373 -5.89 -28.97 -10.98
N ASP A 374 -5.34 -27.86 -11.46
CA ASP A 374 -5.23 -26.59 -10.72
C ASP A 374 -6.40 -25.64 -11.02
N ALA A 375 -7.24 -25.96 -12.01
CA ALA A 375 -8.40 -25.17 -12.44
C ALA A 375 -9.33 -24.75 -11.30
N PHE A 376 -9.59 -25.65 -10.35
CA PHE A 376 -10.45 -25.34 -9.20
C PHE A 376 -9.81 -24.29 -8.28
N ARG A 377 -8.51 -24.44 -7.97
CA ARG A 377 -7.75 -23.50 -7.13
C ARG A 377 -7.66 -22.13 -7.79
N LEU A 378 -7.33 -22.08 -9.08
CA LEU A 378 -7.22 -20.83 -9.83
C LEU A 378 -8.55 -20.09 -9.94
N ARG A 379 -9.67 -20.79 -10.20
CA ARG A 379 -10.99 -20.15 -10.21
C ARG A 379 -11.36 -19.58 -8.85
N LEU A 380 -11.05 -20.30 -7.78
CA LEU A 380 -11.27 -19.79 -6.43
C LEU A 380 -10.43 -18.54 -6.15
N GLU A 381 -9.14 -18.56 -6.51
CA GLU A 381 -8.23 -17.42 -6.37
C GLU A 381 -8.77 -16.18 -7.11
N ILE A 382 -9.26 -16.36 -8.34
CA ILE A 382 -9.91 -15.29 -9.12
C ILE A 382 -11.15 -14.75 -8.42
N ASP A 383 -12.07 -15.63 -7.98
CA ASP A 383 -13.33 -15.20 -7.35
C ASP A 383 -13.10 -14.49 -6.00
N ILE A 384 -12.13 -14.94 -5.20
CA ILE A 384 -11.76 -14.28 -3.93
C ILE A 384 -11.10 -12.93 -4.18
N ARG A 385 -10.22 -12.84 -5.19
CA ARG A 385 -9.59 -11.56 -5.54
C ARG A 385 -10.60 -10.58 -6.11
N GLU A 386 -11.55 -11.03 -6.93
CA GLU A 386 -12.66 -10.20 -7.39
C GLU A 386 -13.53 -9.73 -6.23
N LEU A 387 -13.81 -10.60 -5.25
CA LEU A 387 -14.56 -10.22 -4.06
C LEU A 387 -13.86 -9.07 -3.33
N SER A 388 -12.58 -9.21 -2.98
CA SER A 388 -11.79 -8.17 -2.31
C SER A 388 -11.82 -6.84 -3.10
N PHE A 389 -11.78 -6.90 -4.43
CA PHE A 389 -11.79 -5.70 -5.26
C PHE A 389 -13.16 -5.03 -5.31
N ARG A 390 -14.24 -5.80 -5.31
CA ARG A 390 -15.61 -5.26 -5.28
C ARG A 390 -15.99 -4.70 -3.92
N LEU A 391 -15.43 -5.24 -2.84
CA LEU A 391 -15.62 -4.72 -1.48
C LEU A 391 -15.05 -3.31 -1.30
N ASP A 392 -14.20 -2.85 -2.21
CA ASP A 392 -13.81 -1.43 -2.29
C ASP A 392 -15.01 -0.48 -2.44
N ASN A 393 -16.16 -0.99 -2.92
CA ASN A 393 -17.42 -0.29 -3.02
C ASN A 393 -18.53 -1.10 -2.31
N PRO A 394 -18.88 -0.76 -1.06
CA PRO A 394 -19.93 -1.44 -0.31
C PRO A 394 -21.31 -1.48 -0.98
N HIS A 395 -21.53 -0.62 -1.99
CA HIS A 395 -22.77 -0.53 -2.75
C HIS A 395 -22.70 -1.17 -4.15
N ASP A 396 -21.67 -1.97 -4.47
CA ASP A 396 -21.59 -2.65 -5.76
C ASP A 396 -22.76 -3.64 -5.95
N PRO A 397 -23.63 -3.45 -6.97
CA PRO A 397 -24.78 -4.33 -7.20
C PRO A 397 -24.40 -5.78 -7.54
N GLN A 398 -23.16 -6.05 -7.97
CA GLN A 398 -22.71 -7.38 -8.37
C GLN A 398 -22.19 -8.23 -7.20
N LEU A 399 -21.93 -7.63 -6.02
CA LEU A 399 -21.44 -8.33 -4.82
C LEU A 399 -22.35 -9.50 -4.40
N ARG A 400 -23.66 -9.27 -4.34
CA ARG A 400 -24.63 -10.31 -3.96
C ARG A 400 -24.55 -11.55 -4.86
N GLY A 401 -24.42 -11.32 -6.18
CA GLY A 401 -24.32 -12.41 -7.16
C GLY A 401 -23.01 -13.18 -7.01
N LEU A 402 -21.90 -12.47 -6.78
CA LEU A 402 -20.59 -13.08 -6.56
C LEU A 402 -20.56 -13.91 -5.27
N LEU A 403 -21.08 -13.38 -4.16
CA LEU A 403 -21.16 -14.08 -2.87
C LEU A 403 -22.03 -15.35 -2.96
N ALA A 404 -23.19 -15.28 -3.62
CA ALA A 404 -24.02 -16.45 -3.85
C ALA A 404 -23.29 -17.51 -4.69
N GLY A 405 -22.56 -17.07 -5.73
CA GLY A 405 -21.72 -17.94 -6.55
C GLY A 405 -20.59 -18.61 -5.77
N LEU A 406 -19.89 -17.87 -4.92
CA LEU A 406 -18.84 -18.38 -4.04
C LEU A 406 -19.39 -19.44 -3.07
N ARG A 407 -20.50 -19.11 -2.40
CA ARG A 407 -21.20 -20.02 -1.47
C ARG A 407 -21.56 -21.34 -2.16
N ASP A 408 -22.24 -21.26 -3.30
CA ASP A 408 -22.76 -22.45 -3.98
C ASP A 408 -21.66 -23.33 -4.59
N ARG A 409 -20.54 -22.72 -5.03
CA ARG A 409 -19.42 -23.45 -5.64
C ARG A 409 -18.43 -24.02 -4.62
N TYR A 410 -18.12 -23.30 -3.54
CA TYR A 410 -16.95 -23.58 -2.71
C TYR A 410 -17.29 -24.06 -1.30
N PHE A 411 -18.36 -23.61 -0.65
CA PHE A 411 -18.56 -23.85 0.79
C PHE A 411 -18.76 -25.34 1.12
N ARG A 412 -19.31 -26.13 0.19
CA ARG A 412 -19.41 -27.58 0.37
C ARG A 412 -18.06 -28.30 0.32
N LYS A 413 -17.08 -27.72 -0.37
CA LYS A 413 -15.76 -28.33 -0.61
C LYS A 413 -14.71 -27.80 0.36
N ILE A 414 -14.82 -26.52 0.74
CA ILE A 414 -13.91 -25.82 1.65
C ILE A 414 -14.79 -24.96 2.59
N PRO A 415 -15.34 -25.55 3.66
CA PRO A 415 -16.20 -24.83 4.60
C PRO A 415 -15.49 -23.67 5.31
N GLU A 416 -14.17 -23.78 5.50
CA GLU A 416 -13.33 -22.81 6.22
C GLU A 416 -13.36 -21.42 5.56
N ILE A 417 -13.54 -21.37 4.23
CA ILE A 417 -13.57 -20.11 3.48
C ILE A 417 -14.76 -19.22 3.84
N ALA A 418 -15.83 -19.81 4.39
CA ALA A 418 -16.99 -19.05 4.84
C ALA A 418 -16.63 -18.12 6.00
N GLY A 419 -15.76 -18.56 6.91
CA GLY A 419 -15.28 -17.73 8.02
C GLY A 419 -14.45 -16.55 7.53
N ILE A 420 -13.56 -16.81 6.58
CA ILE A 420 -12.70 -15.78 5.96
C ILE A 420 -13.55 -14.72 5.25
N ILE A 421 -14.53 -15.13 4.44
CA ILE A 421 -15.41 -14.19 3.72
C ILE A 421 -16.27 -13.37 4.70
N ARG A 422 -16.72 -13.94 5.82
CA ARG A 422 -17.46 -13.16 6.84
C ARG A 422 -16.58 -12.09 7.46
N SER A 423 -15.37 -12.45 7.87
CA SER A 423 -14.39 -11.50 8.42
C SER A 423 -14.10 -10.37 7.44
N GLU A 424 -13.95 -10.67 6.14
CA GLU A 424 -13.71 -9.68 5.10
C GLU A 424 -14.92 -8.75 4.87
N LEU A 425 -16.14 -9.27 4.96
CA LEU A 425 -17.36 -8.46 4.87
C LEU A 425 -17.49 -7.52 6.06
N GLU A 426 -17.14 -7.98 7.26
CA GLU A 426 -17.16 -7.17 8.48
C GLU A 426 -16.09 -6.07 8.43
N SER A 427 -14.85 -6.40 8.05
CA SER A 427 -13.77 -5.41 7.91
C SER A 427 -14.06 -4.36 6.83
N SER A 428 -14.80 -4.73 5.78
CA SER A 428 -15.17 -3.85 4.66
C SER A 428 -16.49 -3.09 4.86
N GLY A 429 -17.12 -3.16 6.05
CA GLY A 429 -18.40 -2.47 6.33
C GLY A 429 -19.58 -2.98 5.50
N CYS A 430 -19.53 -4.25 5.10
CA CYS A 430 -20.49 -4.94 4.24
C CYS A 430 -21.32 -5.99 5.01
N GLU A 431 -21.56 -5.81 6.31
CA GLU A 431 -22.25 -6.77 7.18
C GLU A 431 -23.68 -7.06 6.72
N HIS A 432 -24.29 -6.09 6.03
CA HIS A 432 -25.61 -6.21 5.42
C HIS A 432 -25.71 -7.27 4.31
N LEU A 433 -24.58 -7.90 3.91
CA LEU A 433 -24.52 -8.99 2.93
C LEU A 433 -24.31 -10.37 3.57
N LEU A 434 -24.15 -10.46 4.89
CA LEU A 434 -23.93 -11.73 5.60
C LEU A 434 -25.09 -12.71 5.42
N ASP A 435 -26.31 -12.20 5.25
CA ASP A 435 -27.52 -12.99 5.00
C ASP A 435 -27.43 -13.85 3.73
N VAL A 436 -26.70 -13.38 2.71
CA VAL A 436 -26.46 -14.13 1.47
C VAL A 436 -25.71 -15.43 1.74
N LEU A 437 -24.83 -15.46 2.74
CA LEU A 437 -24.01 -16.62 3.09
C LEU A 437 -24.79 -17.67 3.89
N ASP A 438 -25.83 -17.25 4.61
CA ASP A 438 -26.63 -18.11 5.51
C ASP A 438 -27.75 -18.88 4.79
N VAL A 439 -28.05 -18.50 3.55
CA VAL A 439 -29.01 -19.24 2.73
C VAL A 439 -28.39 -20.60 2.35
N PRO A 440 -29.03 -21.73 2.67
CA PRO A 440 -28.47 -23.05 2.36
C PRO A 440 -28.24 -23.18 0.84
N PRO A 441 -27.09 -23.75 0.43
CA PRO A 441 -26.73 -23.83 -0.99
C PRO A 441 -27.81 -24.61 -1.72
N HIS A 442 -28.36 -24.03 -2.79
CA HIS A 442 -29.44 -24.66 -3.55
C HIS A 442 -28.96 -26.05 -4.00
N ALA A 443 -29.64 -27.10 -3.54
CA ALA A 443 -29.49 -28.41 -4.12
C ALA A 443 -30.05 -28.31 -5.54
N GLY A 444 -29.15 -28.10 -6.52
CA GLY A 444 -29.53 -28.14 -7.92
C GLY A 444 -30.36 -29.39 -8.17
N THR A 445 -31.57 -29.19 -8.70
CA THR A 445 -32.51 -30.23 -9.07
C THR A 445 -31.95 -31.01 -10.25
N GLN A 446 -30.93 -31.84 -10.01
CA GLN A 446 -30.61 -32.97 -10.86
C GLN A 446 -31.25 -34.20 -10.23
N GLY A 447 -32.31 -34.69 -10.87
CA GLY A 447 -32.92 -35.97 -10.53
C GLY A 447 -31.86 -37.06 -10.61
N GLY A 448 -31.45 -37.58 -9.46
CA GLY A 448 -30.37 -38.55 -9.38
C GLY A 448 -30.33 -39.20 -8.00
N ARG A 449 -31.16 -40.24 -7.85
CA ARG A 449 -31.10 -41.33 -6.86
C ARG A 449 -30.28 -41.08 -5.59
N LEU A 450 -31.04 -40.92 -4.50
CA LEU A 450 -30.63 -41.13 -3.11
C LEU A 450 -29.77 -42.40 -2.99
N TRP A 451 -28.48 -42.27 -2.70
CA TRP A 451 -27.59 -43.37 -2.35
C TRP A 451 -27.40 -43.34 -0.83
N THR A 452 -28.01 -44.27 -0.11
CA THR A 452 -27.78 -44.51 1.33
C THR A 452 -26.58 -45.43 1.49
N PRO A 453 -25.47 -45.02 2.13
CA PRO A 453 -24.36 -45.93 2.41
C PRO A 453 -24.63 -46.73 3.68
N GLY A 454 -24.62 -48.04 3.53
CA GLY A 454 -24.62 -49.00 4.62
C GLY A 454 -24.07 -50.34 4.13
N SER A 455 -22.77 -50.37 3.79
CA SER A 455 -21.99 -51.63 3.72
C SER A 455 -20.49 -51.33 3.49
N GLY A 456 -19.67 -51.62 4.50
CA GLY A 456 -18.36 -52.26 4.32
C GLY A 456 -17.12 -51.37 4.13
N ASP A 457 -16.41 -51.18 5.24
CA ASP A 457 -14.96 -51.25 5.44
C ASP A 457 -13.99 -50.28 4.72
N ALA A 458 -13.52 -49.33 5.55
CA ALA A 458 -12.13 -48.93 5.81
C ALA A 458 -11.08 -49.04 4.69
N ALA A 459 -10.52 -47.89 4.30
CA ALA A 459 -9.07 -47.64 4.37
C ALA A 459 -8.70 -46.16 4.09
N GLU A 460 -7.76 -45.69 4.92
CA GLU A 460 -6.66 -44.76 4.61
C GLU A 460 -6.92 -43.24 4.50
N THR A 461 -6.79 -42.61 5.66
CA THR A 461 -6.19 -41.28 5.88
C THR A 461 -4.74 -41.22 5.41
N ALA A 462 -4.41 -40.33 4.48
CA ALA A 462 -3.11 -39.65 4.39
C ALA A 462 -3.19 -38.47 3.39
N GLY A 463 -2.77 -37.27 3.80
CA GLY A 463 -2.61 -36.16 2.86
C GLY A 463 -2.58 -34.76 3.46
N THR A 464 -1.58 -34.50 4.31
CA THR A 464 -0.82 -33.24 4.44
C THR A 464 -1.53 -31.92 4.09
N GLY A 465 -1.79 -31.12 5.12
CA GLY A 465 -2.19 -29.73 5.01
C GLY A 465 -1.16 -28.90 4.22
N SER A 466 -1.62 -28.31 3.13
CA SER A 466 -0.89 -27.25 2.42
C SER A 466 -1.46 -25.91 2.89
N ARG A 467 -0.56 -25.03 3.34
CA ARG A 467 -0.88 -23.69 3.86
C ARG A 467 -1.75 -22.94 2.86
N LEU A 468 -2.94 -22.56 3.32
CA LEU A 468 -3.87 -21.69 2.62
C LEU A 468 -3.22 -20.30 2.55
N TRP A 469 -2.94 -19.82 1.34
CA TRP A 469 -2.41 -18.48 1.13
C TRP A 469 -3.53 -17.46 1.42
N VAL A 470 -3.27 -16.51 2.31
CA VAL A 470 -4.13 -15.35 2.61
C VAL A 470 -3.61 -14.16 1.80
N PRO A 471 -4.46 -13.45 1.04
CA PRO A 471 -4.04 -12.22 0.37
C PRO A 471 -3.68 -11.15 1.43
N GLY A 472 -2.41 -10.74 1.50
CA GLY A 472 -1.88 -9.76 2.47
C GLY A 472 -0.46 -10.08 2.94
N GLN A 473 -0.09 -11.36 3.00
CA GLN A 473 1.30 -11.76 3.25
C GLN A 473 2.09 -11.76 1.94
N GLY A 474 2.75 -10.64 1.65
CA GLY A 474 3.66 -10.52 0.52
C GLY A 474 3.80 -9.10 0.00
N GLN A 475 4.17 -8.16 0.86
CA GLN A 475 4.83 -6.90 0.49
C GLN A 475 5.85 -6.55 1.58
N ASP A 476 6.86 -7.40 1.72
CA ASP A 476 8.20 -6.97 2.12
C ASP A 476 9.14 -7.42 1.01
N GLY A 477 9.70 -6.45 0.29
CA GLY A 477 10.60 -6.65 -0.85
C GLY A 477 10.27 -5.78 -2.04
#